data_AF-A0A956DEC3-F1
#
_entry.id   AF-A0A956DEC3-F1
#
_cell.length_a   1.000
_cell.length_b   1.000
_cell.length_c   1.000
_cell.angle_alpha   90.00
_cell.angle_beta   90.00
_cell.angle_gamma   90.00
#
_symmetry.space_group_name_H-M   'P 1'
#
loop_
_entity.id
_entity.type
_entity.pdbx_description
1 polymer ?
#
loop_
_entity_poly.entity_id
_entity_poly.type
_entity_poly.pdbx_seq_one_letter_code
_entity_poly.pdbx_strand_id
1 'polypeptide(L)'
;TEVPYDGIDQDCTSGDLVDVDGDGSPAPEDCDDRRADVHPDAEEIPLDEVDQDCDGRDTIGDAFPPPRTSRGMGRISPFSKTPAFASRTRRSPHAP
;
A
#
# COMPACT_ATOMS: atom_id res chain seq x y z
N THR A 1 -7.44 -27.53 -30.78
CA THR A 1 -7.85 -27.47 -29.36
C THR A 1 -6.59 -27.25 -28.61
N GLU A 2 -6.49 -26.11 -27.94
CA GLU A 2 -5.37 -25.80 -27.07
C GLU A 2 -5.54 -26.58 -25.75
N VAL A 3 -4.46 -27.13 -25.21
CA VAL A 3 -4.44 -27.77 -23.88
C VAL A 3 -3.48 -26.96 -23.00
N PRO A 4 -3.98 -26.26 -21.95
CA PRO A 4 -3.14 -25.41 -21.11
C PRO A 4 -2.06 -26.19 -20.34
N TYR A 5 -0.89 -25.57 -20.20
CA TYR A 5 0.25 -25.98 -19.37
C TYR A 5 0.87 -27.35 -19.72
N ASP A 6 0.68 -27.85 -20.94
CA ASP A 6 1.34 -29.08 -21.40
C ASP A 6 2.70 -28.82 -22.10
N GLY A 7 3.08 -27.54 -22.23
CA GLY A 7 4.30 -27.08 -22.87
C GLY A 7 4.29 -27.19 -24.39
N ILE A 8 3.14 -27.47 -25.00
CA ILE A 8 2.95 -27.61 -26.44
C ILE A 8 1.98 -26.53 -26.92
N ASP A 9 2.40 -25.77 -27.93
CA ASP A 9 1.52 -24.88 -28.67
C ASP A 9 0.76 -25.71 -29.74
N GLN A 10 -0.55 -25.95 -29.55
CA GLN A 10 -1.32 -26.80 -30.47
C GLN A 10 -1.98 -26.00 -31.60
N ASP A 11 -2.07 -24.68 -31.48
CA ASP A 11 -2.69 -23.80 -32.47
C ASP A 11 -1.71 -22.88 -33.23
N CYS A 12 -0.43 -22.89 -32.86
CA CYS A 12 0.68 -22.12 -33.44
C CYS A 12 0.52 -20.60 -33.35
N THR A 13 -0.24 -20.08 -32.39
CA THR A 13 -0.58 -18.65 -32.36
C THR A 13 0.26 -17.83 -31.38
N SER A 14 0.71 -18.42 -30.27
CA SER A 14 1.35 -17.64 -29.19
C SER A 14 2.19 -18.45 -28.20
N GLY A 15 2.39 -19.76 -28.38
CA GLY A 15 2.86 -20.65 -27.32
C GLY A 15 1.72 -21.32 -26.56
N ASP A 16 2.07 -22.16 -25.59
CA ASP A 16 1.12 -22.82 -24.69
C ASP A 16 0.29 -21.78 -23.89
N LEU A 17 -1.00 -22.07 -23.69
CA LEU A 17 -1.91 -21.19 -22.96
C LEU A 17 -1.58 -21.21 -21.46
N VAL A 18 -1.09 -20.08 -20.96
CA VAL A 18 -0.67 -19.89 -19.55
C VAL A 18 -1.57 -18.95 -18.75
N ASP A 19 -2.53 -18.31 -19.42
CA ASP A 19 -3.56 -17.42 -18.86
C ASP A 19 -4.91 -17.95 -19.39
N VAL A 20 -5.54 -18.82 -18.62
CA VAL A 20 -6.70 -19.62 -19.06
C VAL A 20 -8.00 -18.83 -19.01
N ASP A 21 -8.12 -17.83 -18.14
CA ASP A 21 -9.31 -16.98 -18.03
C ASP A 21 -9.21 -15.64 -18.77
N GLY A 22 -8.00 -15.25 -19.18
CA GLY A 22 -7.74 -14.12 -20.06
C GLY A 22 -7.75 -12.77 -19.36
N ASP A 23 -7.47 -12.71 -18.06
CA ASP A 23 -7.40 -11.44 -17.32
C ASP A 23 -6.06 -10.70 -17.47
N GLY A 24 -5.08 -11.34 -18.12
CA GLY A 24 -3.75 -10.80 -18.36
C GLY A 24 -2.71 -11.20 -17.31
N SER A 25 -3.08 -12.05 -16.34
CA SER A 25 -2.21 -12.58 -15.29
C SER A 25 -1.97 -14.07 -15.53
N PRO A 26 -0.76 -14.49 -15.94
CA PRO A 26 -0.50 -15.90 -16.19
C PRO A 26 -0.16 -16.65 -14.90
N ALA A 27 -0.52 -17.94 -14.84
CA ALA A 27 0.03 -18.84 -13.84
C ALA A 27 1.58 -18.86 -13.88
N PRO A 28 2.27 -18.90 -12.73
CA PRO A 28 1.76 -19.11 -11.38
C PRO A 28 1.53 -17.81 -10.58
N GLU A 29 1.53 -16.65 -11.24
CA GLU A 29 1.32 -15.36 -10.58
C GLU A 29 -0.14 -15.20 -10.18
N ASP A 30 -1.05 -15.73 -11.00
CA ASP A 30 -2.45 -15.90 -10.68
C ASP A 30 -2.68 -17.12 -9.74
N CYS A 31 -3.34 -16.86 -8.60
CA CYS A 31 -3.68 -17.85 -7.61
C CYS A 31 -4.89 -18.73 -7.99
N ASP A 32 -5.76 -18.29 -8.91
CA ASP A 32 -6.81 -19.08 -9.55
C ASP A 32 -7.02 -18.68 -11.02
N ASP A 33 -6.14 -19.18 -11.91
CA ASP A 33 -6.13 -19.01 -13.39
C ASP A 33 -7.39 -19.55 -14.12
N ARG A 34 -8.50 -19.79 -13.41
CA ARG A 34 -9.82 -20.11 -13.97
C ARG A 34 -10.86 -19.04 -13.65
N ARG A 35 -10.44 -17.96 -12.99
CA ARG A 35 -11.25 -16.89 -12.44
C ARG A 35 -10.61 -15.55 -12.75
N ALA A 36 -11.05 -14.94 -13.86
CA ALA A 36 -10.63 -13.60 -14.25
C ALA A 36 -10.97 -12.46 -13.26
N ASP A 37 -11.61 -12.78 -12.11
CA ASP A 37 -11.87 -11.87 -11.00
C ASP A 37 -10.94 -12.10 -9.79
N VAL A 38 -9.98 -13.02 -9.90
CA VAL A 38 -8.99 -13.39 -8.89
C VAL A 38 -7.63 -13.33 -9.56
N HIS A 39 -6.87 -12.26 -9.33
CA HIS A 39 -5.56 -12.04 -9.92
C HIS A 39 -4.81 -10.92 -9.17
N PRO A 40 -3.48 -10.78 -9.32
CA PRO A 40 -2.67 -9.82 -8.55
C PRO A 40 -3.09 -8.34 -8.58
N ASP A 41 -3.88 -7.95 -9.58
CA ASP A 41 -4.38 -6.59 -9.79
C ASP A 41 -5.90 -6.45 -9.49
N ALA A 42 -6.55 -7.51 -8.99
CA ALA A 42 -7.98 -7.51 -8.69
C ALA A 42 -8.31 -6.63 -7.47
N GLU A 43 -9.57 -6.19 -7.37
CA GLU A 43 -10.05 -5.50 -6.17
C GLU A 43 -10.45 -6.53 -5.12
N GLU A 44 -9.80 -6.44 -3.96
CA GLU A 44 -10.06 -7.28 -2.81
C GLU A 44 -11.44 -6.99 -2.17
N ILE A 45 -12.20 -8.04 -1.89
CA ILE A 45 -13.49 -8.00 -1.18
C ILE A 45 -13.27 -8.53 0.25
N PRO A 46 -13.20 -7.65 1.25
CA PRO A 46 -12.91 -8.07 2.61
C PRO A 46 -13.91 -9.08 3.19
N LEU A 47 -13.37 -10.09 3.88
CA LEU A 47 -14.11 -11.05 4.70
C LEU A 47 -15.06 -11.96 3.90
N ASP A 48 -14.78 -12.20 2.62
CA ASP A 48 -15.52 -13.18 1.82
C ASP A 48 -14.79 -14.53 1.67
N GLU A 49 -13.66 -14.69 2.38
CA GLU A 49 -12.81 -15.88 2.43
C GLU A 49 -12.09 -16.18 1.11
N VAL A 50 -12.09 -15.24 0.16
CA VAL A 50 -11.36 -15.30 -1.10
C VAL A 50 -10.28 -14.23 -1.09
N ASP A 51 -9.07 -14.61 -1.49
CA ASP A 51 -7.95 -13.70 -1.73
C ASP A 51 -8.01 -13.32 -3.20
N GLN A 52 -8.67 -12.20 -3.53
CA GLN A 52 -8.88 -11.83 -4.94
C GLN A 52 -7.61 -11.22 -5.52
N ASP A 53 -6.83 -10.49 -4.71
CA ASP A 53 -5.61 -9.82 -5.17
C ASP A 53 -4.34 -10.69 -5.09
N CYS A 54 -4.51 -11.99 -4.81
CA CYS A 54 -3.47 -13.01 -4.74
C CYS A 54 -2.26 -12.62 -3.87
N ASP A 55 -2.45 -11.77 -2.85
CA ASP A 55 -1.37 -11.28 -2.01
C ASP A 55 -1.08 -12.20 -0.79
N GLY A 56 -1.85 -13.28 -0.68
CA GLY A 56 -1.72 -14.33 0.32
C GLY A 56 -2.61 -14.13 1.56
N ARG A 57 -3.57 -13.20 1.53
CA ARG A 57 -4.48 -12.91 2.65
C ARG A 57 -5.82 -12.35 2.16
N ASP A 58 -6.92 -12.92 2.63
CA ASP A 58 -8.20 -12.19 2.65
C ASP A 58 -8.05 -11.00 3.62
N THR A 59 -8.16 -9.78 3.10
CA THR A 59 -8.04 -8.60 3.94
C THR A 59 -9.21 -8.50 4.90
N ILE A 60 -8.90 -8.58 6.19
CA ILE A 60 -9.86 -8.37 7.28
C ILE A 60 -10.16 -6.87 7.40
N GLY A 61 -10.90 -6.34 6.43
CA GLY A 61 -11.64 -5.08 6.49
C GLY A 61 -10.92 -3.86 7.05
N ASP A 62 -10.04 -3.24 6.25
CA ASP A 62 -9.76 -1.80 6.34
C ASP A 62 -10.47 -1.03 5.20
N ALA A 63 -11.59 -1.53 4.69
CA ALA A 63 -12.49 -0.82 3.77
C ALA A 63 -13.25 0.35 4.42
N PHE A 64 -12.77 0.86 5.56
CA PHE A 64 -13.12 2.19 6.03
C PHE A 64 -11.86 2.89 6.51
N PRO A 65 -11.12 3.64 5.66
CA PRO A 65 -10.44 4.79 6.22
C PRO A 65 -11.55 5.61 6.89
N PRO A 66 -11.53 5.83 8.22
CA PRO A 66 -12.40 6.86 8.78
C PRO A 66 -12.14 8.11 7.95
N PRO A 67 -13.16 8.89 7.54
CA PRO A 67 -12.92 10.09 6.76
C PRO A 67 -11.82 10.83 7.49
N ARG A 68 -10.65 11.01 6.85
CA ARG A 68 -9.45 11.53 7.51
C ARG A 68 -9.89 12.77 8.26
N THR A 69 -10.13 12.66 9.56
CA THR A 69 -10.41 13.83 10.36
C THR A 69 -9.06 14.47 10.43
N SER A 70 -8.91 15.47 9.60
CA SER A 70 -7.85 16.45 9.62
C SER A 70 -7.93 17.13 11.00
N ARG A 71 -7.45 16.46 12.05
CA ARG A 71 -7.23 17.00 13.39
C ARG A 71 -6.34 16.03 14.18
N GLY A 72 -5.13 16.39 14.58
CA GLY A 72 -4.56 17.71 14.66
C GLY A 72 -3.05 17.72 14.65
N MET A 73 -2.52 18.82 14.14
CA MET A 73 -1.28 19.39 14.62
C MET A 73 -1.37 19.54 16.15
N GLY A 74 -0.85 18.54 16.86
CA GLY A 74 -0.56 18.59 18.29
C GLY A 74 0.94 18.45 18.48
N ARG A 75 1.74 19.33 17.87
CA ARG A 75 3.10 19.54 18.38
C ARG A 75 2.91 20.05 19.80
N ILE A 76 3.15 19.19 20.79
CA ILE A 76 3.46 19.61 22.14
C ILE A 76 4.72 20.45 22.03
N SER A 77 4.54 21.75 21.82
CA SER A 77 5.57 22.74 22.06
C SER A 77 5.99 22.58 23.51
N PRO A 78 7.28 22.29 23.81
CA PRO A 78 7.74 22.39 25.17
C PRO A 78 7.58 23.86 25.59
N PHE A 79 6.75 24.06 26.61
CA PHE A 79 6.61 25.25 27.43
C PHE A 79 7.39 26.48 26.94
N SER A 80 6.63 27.37 26.32
CA SER A 80 6.87 28.80 26.18
C SER A 80 7.81 29.40 27.23
N LYS A 81 8.93 29.95 26.72
CA LYS A 81 9.47 31.28 27.04
C LYS A 81 9.10 31.79 28.44
N THR A 82 10.04 31.68 29.38
CA THR A 82 10.10 32.65 30.48
C THR A 82 10.44 34.04 29.91
N PRO A 83 9.79 35.11 30.38
CA PRO A 83 9.94 36.43 29.82
C PRO A 83 11.25 37.07 30.28
N ALA A 84 11.82 37.86 29.36
CA ALA A 84 12.93 38.76 29.62
C ALA A 84 12.61 39.71 30.78
N PHE A 85 13.40 39.66 31.86
CA PHE A 85 13.52 40.78 32.76
C PHE A 85 14.69 41.65 32.31
N ALA A 86 14.33 42.85 31.90
CA ALA A 86 15.17 43.78 31.21
C ALA A 86 16.04 44.58 32.21
N SER A 87 17.24 44.91 31.72
CA SER A 87 17.83 46.26 31.77
C SER A 87 18.63 46.75 32.98
N ARG A 88 19.87 47.15 32.62
CA ARG A 88 20.62 48.36 33.04
C ARG A 88 21.34 48.28 34.40
N THR A 89 22.60 48.70 34.57
CA THR A 89 23.47 49.66 33.85
C THR A 89 24.97 49.43 34.16
N ARG A 90 25.79 49.50 33.11
CA ARG A 90 27.18 50.03 32.98
C ARG A 90 28.05 50.26 34.24
N ARG A 91 29.28 49.71 34.23
CA ARG A 91 30.52 50.51 34.35
C ARG A 91 31.78 49.74 33.91
N SER A 92 32.40 50.21 32.82
CA SER A 92 33.85 50.16 32.54
C SER A 92 34.42 51.56 32.84
N PRO A 93 35.74 51.85 32.79
CA PRO A 93 36.96 51.01 32.69
C PRO A 93 38.08 51.43 33.70
N HIS A 94 39.29 50.86 33.50
CA HIS A 94 40.64 51.31 33.93
C HIS A 94 41.12 50.93 35.36
N ALA A 95 42.14 50.07 35.52
CA ALA A 95 43.62 50.26 35.33
C ALA A 95 44.25 50.96 36.56
N PRO A 96 45.54 50.84 36.91
CA PRO A 96 46.73 50.46 36.12
C PRO A 96 47.17 48.98 36.21
#